data_AF-A0A0C2CS47-F1
#
_entry.id   AF-A0A0C2CS47-F1
#
_cell.length_a   1.000
_cell.length_b   1.000
_cell.length_c   1.000
_cell.angle_alpha   90.00
_cell.angle_beta   90.00
_cell.angle_gamma   90.00
#
_symmetry.space_group_name_H-M   'P 1'
#
loop_
_entity.id
_entity.type
_entity.pdbx_description
1 polymer ?
#
loop_
_entity_poly.entity_id
_entity_poly.type
_entity_poly.pdbx_seq_one_letter_code
_entity_poly.pdbx_strand_id
1 'polypeptide(L)'
;MGRTFLYCLLAYSFIDLVTASPDDPQLTFEDLYQYGKYEYTDGNWPDCVAFMKRAMEDFQYFEDELVWCRRKCSQQVDAPDEDELSQKHAHSERALCLLRCKRDRFTEDRPPLKRMNTYFDFIERKPFQYMHICYWRMGDLDMAVKSAYTFLVKNPNDKDTLDGMAFYMERPGYHDGMLVDTLRRPYEERFISGVKAYNEEDWNRCVDDLEMSLEKTLEEDS
;
A
#
# COMPACT_ATOMS: atom_id res chain seq x y z
N MET A 1 -49.43 -43.30 0.76
CA MET A 1 -48.59 -43.15 1.97
C MET A 1 -47.25 -43.78 1.61
N GLY A 2 -46.20 -43.07 1.26
CA GLY A 2 -45.66 -41.87 1.87
C GLY A 2 -44.25 -42.24 2.34
N ARG A 3 -43.23 -41.76 1.61
CA ARG A 3 -41.89 -41.34 2.06
C ARG A 3 -40.86 -41.36 0.93
N THR A 4 -40.88 -40.26 0.18
CA THR A 4 -39.71 -39.53 -0.31
C THR A 4 -38.68 -39.29 0.81
N PHE A 5 -37.39 -39.19 0.48
CA PHE A 5 -36.39 -38.22 0.98
C PHE A 5 -35.02 -38.62 0.37
N LEU A 6 -34.68 -38.06 -0.80
CA LEU A 6 -33.75 -36.95 -0.98
C LEU A 6 -32.28 -37.32 -0.69
N TYR A 7 -31.57 -37.74 -1.75
CA TYR A 7 -30.11 -37.63 -1.82
C TYR A 7 -29.77 -36.17 -2.11
N CYS A 8 -29.54 -35.37 -1.06
CA CYS A 8 -29.01 -34.02 -1.18
C CYS A 8 -27.54 -34.09 -1.58
N LEU A 9 -27.27 -33.68 -2.82
CA LEU A 9 -25.97 -33.23 -3.31
C LEU A 9 -25.45 -32.11 -2.39
N LEU A 10 -24.47 -32.42 -1.54
CA LEU A 10 -23.65 -31.39 -0.90
C LEU A 10 -22.46 -31.10 -1.82
N ALA A 11 -22.74 -30.41 -2.92
CA ALA A 11 -21.72 -29.63 -3.60
C ALA A 11 -21.49 -28.39 -2.71
N TYR A 12 -20.55 -28.50 -1.77
CA TYR A 12 -20.03 -27.34 -1.08
C TYR A 12 -19.23 -26.54 -2.10
N SER A 13 -19.87 -25.51 -2.64
CA SER A 13 -19.22 -24.35 -3.22
C SER A 13 -18.37 -23.71 -2.13
N PHE A 14 -17.07 -23.99 -2.15
CA PHE A 14 -16.09 -23.08 -1.59
C PHE A 14 -16.17 -21.80 -2.42
N ILE A 15 -16.96 -20.85 -1.92
CA ILE A 15 -16.81 -19.46 -2.30
C ILE A 15 -15.56 -19.03 -1.54
N ASP A 16 -14.43 -19.01 -2.25
CA ASP A 16 -13.22 -18.39 -1.74
C ASP A 16 -13.53 -16.92 -1.51
N LEU A 17 -13.71 -16.61 -0.23
CA LEU A 17 -13.69 -15.27 0.30
C LEU A 17 -12.26 -14.77 0.05
N VAL A 18 -12.06 -13.98 -1.00
CA VAL A 18 -10.76 -13.39 -1.35
C VAL A 18 -10.36 -12.41 -0.25
N THR A 19 -9.67 -12.96 0.75
CA THR A 19 -8.82 -12.25 1.68
C THR A 19 -7.40 -12.46 1.17
N ALA A 20 -6.70 -11.38 0.81
CA ALA A 20 -5.31 -11.42 0.37
C ALA A 20 -4.47 -12.34 1.28
N SER A 21 -3.95 -13.42 0.70
CA SER A 21 -3.28 -14.53 1.39
C SER A 21 -1.94 -14.86 0.70
N PRO A 22 -0.96 -15.42 1.43
CA PRO A 22 0.36 -15.88 0.97
C PRO A 22 0.29 -17.05 -0.03
N ASP A 23 -0.35 -16.84 -1.19
CA ASP A 23 -0.72 -17.94 -2.09
C ASP A 23 0.41 -18.39 -3.03
N ASP A 24 1.51 -17.64 -3.12
CA ASP A 24 2.77 -18.09 -3.72
C ASP A 24 3.95 -17.28 -3.15
N PRO A 25 4.69 -17.79 -2.16
CA PRO A 25 5.77 -17.03 -1.55
C PRO A 25 6.86 -16.65 -2.58
N GLN A 26 7.07 -17.46 -3.62
CA GLN A 26 8.17 -17.28 -4.58
C GLN A 26 7.97 -16.10 -5.53
N LEU A 27 6.74 -15.65 -5.72
CA LEU A 27 6.45 -14.48 -6.55
C LEU A 27 6.66 -13.21 -5.74
N THR A 28 7.69 -12.46 -6.09
CA THR A 28 7.97 -11.15 -5.49
C THR A 28 7.10 -10.06 -6.11
N PHE A 29 6.94 -8.94 -5.40
CA PHE A 29 6.30 -7.74 -5.93
C PHE A 29 6.94 -7.26 -7.23
N GLU A 30 8.24 -7.51 -7.44
CA GLU A 30 8.93 -7.16 -8.68
C GLU A 30 8.43 -8.00 -9.86
N ASP A 31 8.24 -9.31 -9.63
CA ASP A 31 7.77 -10.25 -10.64
C ASP A 31 6.28 -9.98 -10.94
N LEU A 32 5.46 -9.80 -9.90
CA LEU A 32 4.05 -9.45 -10.03
C LEU A 32 3.85 -8.10 -10.75
N TYR A 33 4.69 -7.10 -10.45
CA TYR A 33 4.64 -5.82 -11.14
C TYR A 33 5.02 -5.93 -12.62
N GLN A 34 6.00 -6.77 -12.97
CA GLN A 34 6.28 -7.05 -14.39
C GLN A 34 5.11 -7.73 -15.09
N TYR A 35 4.48 -8.73 -14.45
CA TYR A 35 3.30 -9.40 -15.02
C TYR A 35 2.15 -8.41 -15.23
N GLY A 36 1.85 -7.57 -14.25
CA GLY A 36 0.83 -6.53 -14.41
C GLY A 36 1.13 -5.55 -15.55
N LYS A 37 2.41 -5.25 -15.81
CA LYS A 37 2.81 -4.42 -16.97
C LYS A 37 2.64 -5.16 -18.30
N TYR A 38 2.87 -6.47 -18.35
CA TYR A 38 2.61 -7.27 -19.55
C TYR A 38 1.11 -7.34 -19.85
N GLU A 39 0.28 -7.59 -18.84
CA GLU A 39 -1.18 -7.58 -19.01
C GLU A 39 -1.71 -6.20 -19.41
N TYR A 40 -1.11 -5.12 -18.89
CA TYR A 40 -1.39 -3.75 -19.33
C TYR A 40 -1.09 -3.56 -20.83
N THR A 41 0.07 -4.04 -21.31
CA THR A 41 0.43 -3.91 -22.73
C THR A 41 -0.42 -4.79 -23.64
N ASP A 42 -0.85 -5.95 -23.15
CA ASP A 42 -1.68 -6.90 -23.89
C ASP A 42 -3.17 -6.51 -23.89
N GLY A 43 -3.55 -5.53 -23.07
CA GLY A 43 -4.93 -5.03 -22.96
C GLY A 43 -5.83 -5.91 -22.09
N ASN A 44 -5.25 -6.81 -21.29
CA ASN A 44 -5.96 -7.62 -20.31
C ASN A 44 -6.14 -6.82 -19.01
N TRP A 45 -7.12 -5.92 -19.03
CA TRP A 45 -7.35 -4.97 -17.93
C TRP A 45 -7.66 -5.63 -16.56
N PRO A 46 -8.47 -6.71 -16.47
CA PRO A 46 -8.73 -7.36 -15.19
C PRO A 46 -7.46 -7.93 -14.55
N ASP A 47 -6.63 -8.61 -15.34
CA ASP A 47 -5.39 -9.22 -14.86
C ASP A 47 -4.32 -8.16 -14.55
N CYS A 48 -4.25 -7.07 -15.32
CA CYS A 48 -3.46 -5.89 -14.98
C CYS A 48 -3.75 -5.42 -13.54
N VAL A 49 -5.03 -5.21 -13.20
CA VAL A 49 -5.42 -4.77 -11.86
C VAL A 49 -5.10 -5.84 -10.82
N ALA A 50 -5.39 -7.11 -11.11
CA ALA A 50 -5.15 -8.20 -10.17
C ALA A 50 -3.67 -8.34 -9.80
N PHE A 51 -2.77 -8.32 -10.79
CA PHE A 51 -1.33 -8.38 -10.54
C PHE A 51 -0.80 -7.12 -9.84
N MET A 52 -1.27 -5.94 -10.22
CA MET A 52 -0.86 -4.69 -9.55
C MET A 52 -1.25 -4.68 -8.06
N LYS A 53 -2.46 -5.13 -7.73
CA LYS A 53 -2.91 -5.29 -6.34
C LYS A 53 -2.04 -6.25 -5.54
N ARG A 54 -1.82 -7.46 -6.08
CA ARG A 54 -0.96 -8.47 -5.44
C ARG A 54 0.47 -7.95 -5.26
N ALA A 55 0.97 -7.19 -6.21
CA ALA A 55 2.29 -6.58 -6.10
C ALA A 55 2.35 -5.54 -4.96
N MET A 56 1.31 -4.72 -4.77
CA MET A 56 1.25 -3.78 -3.65
C MET A 56 1.16 -4.48 -2.29
N GLU A 57 0.38 -5.55 -2.19
CA GLU A 57 0.27 -6.37 -0.97
C GLU A 57 1.63 -6.98 -0.60
N ASP A 58 2.34 -7.54 -1.58
CA ASP A 58 3.67 -8.11 -1.36
C ASP A 58 4.72 -7.04 -1.05
N PHE A 59 4.62 -5.85 -1.66
CA PHE A 59 5.48 -4.72 -1.33
C PHE A 59 5.27 -4.23 0.12
N GLN A 60 4.03 -4.20 0.60
CA GLN A 60 3.73 -3.86 1.99
C GLN A 60 4.37 -4.89 2.94
N TYR A 61 4.22 -6.19 2.63
CA TYR A 61 4.91 -7.24 3.38
C TYR A 61 6.43 -7.01 3.40
N PHE A 62 7.06 -6.72 2.26
CA PHE A 62 8.49 -6.42 2.20
C PHE A 62 8.90 -5.24 3.10
N GLU A 63 8.14 -4.15 3.10
CA GLU A 63 8.40 -2.99 3.98
C GLU A 63 8.21 -3.35 5.46
N ASP A 64 7.18 -4.11 5.81
CA ASP A 64 6.91 -4.56 7.18
C ASP A 64 8.08 -5.41 7.71
N GLU A 65 8.66 -6.27 6.87
CA GLU A 65 9.85 -7.05 7.21
C GLU A 65 11.07 -6.18 7.49
N LEU A 66 11.25 -5.10 6.72
CA LEU A 66 12.32 -4.13 6.96
C LEU A 66 12.11 -3.35 8.25
N VAL A 67 10.89 -2.90 8.53
CA VAL A 67 10.51 -2.19 9.76
C VAL A 67 10.72 -3.10 10.97
N TRP A 68 10.28 -4.35 10.89
CA TRP A 68 10.47 -5.34 11.95
C TRP A 68 11.95 -5.52 12.29
N CYS A 69 12.82 -5.67 11.28
CA CYS A 69 14.26 -5.75 11.51
C CYS A 69 14.82 -4.47 12.16
N ARG A 70 14.36 -3.28 11.75
CA ARG A 70 14.80 -2.01 12.36
C ARG A 70 14.39 -1.92 13.83
N ARG A 71 13.16 -2.31 14.16
CA ARG A 71 12.64 -2.30 15.54
C ARG A 71 13.39 -3.28 16.42
N LYS A 72 13.53 -4.54 15.98
CA LYS A 72 14.30 -5.57 16.69
C LYS A 72 15.72 -5.11 16.99
N CYS A 73 16.43 -4.62 15.98
CA CYS A 73 17.82 -4.18 16.16
C CYS A 73 17.96 -2.89 16.97
N SER A 74 16.92 -2.05 17.02
CA SER A 74 16.91 -0.89 17.92
C SER A 74 16.76 -1.27 19.39
N GLN A 75 16.14 -2.43 19.67
CA GLN A 75 15.93 -2.93 21.03
C GLN A 75 17.08 -3.83 21.51
N GLN A 76 17.81 -4.47 20.58
CA GLN A 76 18.90 -5.39 20.90
C GLN A 76 20.26 -4.73 21.09
N VAL A 77 20.45 -3.52 20.56
CA VAL A 77 21.72 -2.79 20.67
C VAL A 77 21.58 -1.73 21.74
N ASP A 78 22.53 -1.71 22.68
CA ASP A 78 22.53 -0.76 23.78
C ASP A 78 22.67 0.68 23.27
N ALA A 79 22.07 1.62 24.00
CA ALA A 79 22.19 3.04 23.70
C ALA A 79 23.67 3.48 23.88
N PRO A 80 24.24 4.22 22.93
CA PRO A 80 25.62 4.68 23.06
C PRO A 80 25.76 5.76 24.14
N ASP A 81 26.93 5.80 24.78
CA ASP A 81 27.35 6.95 25.59
C ASP A 81 27.64 8.18 24.70
N GLU A 82 27.84 9.35 25.32
CA GLU A 82 28.21 10.58 24.60
C GLU A 82 29.56 10.49 23.86
N ASP A 83 30.39 9.52 24.22
CA ASP A 83 31.70 9.30 23.60
C ASP A 83 31.58 8.86 22.12
N GLU A 84 32.42 9.45 21.27
CA GLU A 84 32.39 9.23 19.82
C GLU A 84 32.68 7.76 19.44
N LEU A 85 33.57 7.08 20.19
CA LEU A 85 33.86 5.68 19.94
C LEU A 85 32.67 4.79 20.33
N SER A 86 31.99 5.11 21.43
CA SER A 86 30.74 4.42 21.82
C SER A 86 29.65 4.57 20.76
N GLN A 87 29.44 5.78 20.23
CA GLN A 87 28.43 6.02 19.18
C GLN A 87 28.75 5.24 17.90
N LYS A 88 30.01 5.26 17.47
CA LYS A 88 30.46 4.47 16.31
C LYS A 88 30.29 2.98 16.54
N HIS A 89 30.60 2.49 17.74
CA HIS A 89 30.44 1.09 18.10
C HIS A 89 28.97 0.66 18.02
N ALA A 90 28.05 1.37 18.69
CA ALA A 90 26.62 1.07 18.64
C ALA A 90 26.06 1.14 17.21
N HIS A 91 26.50 2.12 16.40
CA HIS A 91 26.12 2.19 15.00
C HIS A 91 26.59 0.97 14.20
N SER A 92 27.85 0.53 14.39
CA SER A 92 28.39 -0.67 13.76
C SER A 92 27.66 -1.95 14.21
N GLU A 93 27.35 -2.08 15.49
CA GLU A 93 26.59 -3.22 16.02
C GLU A 93 25.16 -3.27 15.45
N ARG A 94 24.49 -2.12 15.39
CA ARG A 94 23.16 -2.01 14.80
C ARG A 94 23.18 -2.36 13.32
N ALA A 95 24.18 -1.91 12.56
CA ALA A 95 24.36 -2.29 11.17
C ALA A 95 24.56 -3.81 11.01
N LEU A 96 25.37 -4.44 11.86
CA LEU A 96 25.58 -5.89 11.85
C LEU A 96 24.31 -6.67 12.19
N CYS A 97 23.54 -6.21 13.18
CA CYS A 97 22.24 -6.77 13.51
C CYS A 97 21.28 -6.71 12.32
N LEU A 98 21.19 -5.56 11.66
CA LEU A 98 20.32 -5.37 10.50
C LEU A 98 20.70 -6.31 9.34
N LEU A 99 21.99 -6.46 9.05
CA LEU A 99 22.47 -7.38 8.01
C LEU A 99 22.08 -8.82 8.30
N ARG A 100 22.24 -9.28 9.55
CA ARG A 100 21.85 -10.62 9.98
C ARG A 100 20.34 -10.81 9.90
N CYS A 101 19.58 -9.85 10.44
CA CYS A 101 18.13 -9.89 10.46
C CYS A 101 17.55 -10.00 9.04
N LYS A 102 18.02 -9.15 8.11
CA LYS A 102 17.55 -9.19 6.72
C LYS A 102 17.87 -10.52 6.05
N ARG A 103 19.06 -11.08 6.28
CA ARG A 103 19.43 -12.40 5.74
C ARG A 103 18.54 -13.52 6.30
N ASP A 104 18.11 -13.41 7.55
CA ASP A 104 17.27 -14.43 8.18
C ASP A 104 15.79 -14.29 7.78
N ARG A 105 15.31 -13.06 7.48
CA ARG A 105 13.92 -12.80 7.04
C ARG A 105 13.72 -13.02 5.55
N PHE A 106 14.70 -12.68 4.71
CA PHE A 106 14.65 -12.88 3.26
C PHE A 106 15.34 -14.19 2.88
N THR A 107 14.54 -15.20 2.58
CA THR A 107 14.96 -16.58 2.28
C THR A 107 14.90 -16.86 0.77
N GLU A 108 15.18 -18.09 0.34
CA GLU A 108 15.02 -18.47 -1.07
C GLU A 108 13.58 -18.33 -1.55
N ASP A 109 12.61 -18.66 -0.69
CA ASP A 109 11.18 -18.49 -1.00
C ASP A 109 10.76 -17.02 -0.96
N ARG A 110 11.46 -16.16 -0.21
CA ARG A 110 11.18 -14.72 -0.10
C ARG A 110 12.47 -13.93 -0.35
N PRO A 111 12.94 -13.86 -1.60
CA PRO A 111 14.25 -13.31 -1.90
C PRO A 111 14.31 -11.81 -1.56
N PRO A 112 15.50 -11.28 -1.26
CA PRO A 112 15.67 -9.85 -1.05
C PRO A 112 15.44 -9.08 -2.36
N LEU A 113 15.27 -7.77 -2.23
CA LEU A 113 15.10 -6.85 -3.36
C LEU A 113 16.15 -7.09 -4.45
N LYS A 114 15.69 -7.42 -5.67
CA LYS A 114 16.53 -7.67 -6.84
C LYS A 114 16.85 -6.36 -7.56
N ARG A 115 15.88 -5.46 -7.72
CA ARG A 115 16.01 -4.22 -8.51
C ARG A 115 15.52 -2.99 -7.74
N MET A 116 16.46 -2.09 -7.47
CA MET A 116 16.18 -0.84 -6.74
C MET A 116 15.24 0.11 -7.49
N ASN A 117 15.25 0.10 -8.83
CA ASN A 117 14.33 0.94 -9.61
C ASN A 117 12.86 0.55 -9.38
N THR A 118 12.57 -0.75 -9.27
CA THR A 118 11.21 -1.22 -8.98
C THR A 118 10.78 -0.81 -7.57
N TYR A 119 11.67 -0.84 -6.58
CA TYR A 119 11.39 -0.25 -5.27
C TYR A 119 10.99 1.24 -5.39
N PHE A 120 11.75 2.05 -6.13
CA PHE A 120 11.41 3.46 -6.32
C PHE A 120 10.09 3.67 -7.06
N ASP A 121 9.75 2.82 -8.04
CA ASP A 121 8.45 2.87 -8.71
C ASP A 121 7.28 2.73 -7.70
N PHE A 122 7.43 1.90 -6.67
CA PHE A 122 6.42 1.72 -5.62
C PHE A 122 6.38 2.91 -4.66
N ILE A 123 7.54 3.44 -4.26
CA ILE A 123 7.63 4.68 -3.46
C ILE A 123 6.98 5.88 -4.20
N GLU A 124 7.11 5.92 -5.52
CA GLU A 124 6.47 6.90 -6.41
C GLU A 124 5.01 6.53 -6.74
N ARG A 125 4.44 5.47 -6.16
CA ARG A 125 3.06 5.00 -6.38
C ARG A 125 2.74 4.65 -7.83
N LYS A 126 3.71 4.34 -8.69
CA LYS A 126 3.49 4.01 -10.11
C LYS A 126 2.52 2.86 -10.39
N PRO A 127 2.34 1.82 -9.55
CA PRO A 127 1.28 0.84 -9.77
C PRO A 127 -0.11 1.49 -9.93
N PHE A 128 -0.40 2.59 -9.24
CA PHE A 128 -1.65 3.34 -9.38
C PHE A 128 -1.79 4.04 -10.73
N GLN A 129 -0.67 4.45 -11.34
CA GLN A 129 -0.64 5.00 -12.70
C GLN A 129 -1.15 3.97 -13.72
N TYR A 130 -0.78 2.69 -13.57
CA TYR A 130 -1.30 1.63 -14.42
C TYR A 130 -2.76 1.28 -14.08
N MET A 131 -3.07 1.15 -12.79
CA MET A 131 -4.39 0.73 -12.34
C MET A 131 -5.49 1.72 -12.76
N HIS A 132 -5.28 3.04 -12.74
CA HIS A 132 -6.35 3.97 -13.12
C HIS A 132 -6.77 3.80 -14.58
N ILE A 133 -5.81 3.52 -15.47
CA ILE A 133 -6.09 3.24 -16.88
C ILE A 133 -6.80 1.88 -17.01
N CYS A 134 -6.32 0.84 -16.31
CA CYS A 134 -6.96 -0.48 -16.36
C CYS A 134 -8.42 -0.43 -15.85
N TYR A 135 -8.69 0.23 -14.73
CA TYR A 135 -10.06 0.43 -14.23
C TYR A 135 -10.94 1.22 -15.20
N TRP A 136 -10.40 2.29 -15.78
CA TRP A 136 -11.12 3.05 -16.80
C TRP A 136 -11.51 2.17 -18.00
N ARG A 137 -10.60 1.33 -18.48
CA ARG A 137 -10.86 0.39 -19.58
C ARG A 137 -11.89 -0.69 -19.23
N MET A 138 -12.01 -1.04 -17.95
CA MET A 138 -13.05 -1.94 -17.43
C MET A 138 -14.41 -1.24 -17.23
N GLY A 139 -14.47 0.09 -17.34
CA GLY A 139 -15.68 0.87 -17.07
C GLY A 139 -15.92 1.20 -15.60
N ASP A 140 -14.93 0.97 -14.74
CA ASP A 140 -15.00 1.31 -13.31
C ASP A 140 -14.45 2.73 -13.08
N LEU A 141 -15.33 3.72 -13.22
CA LEU A 141 -14.98 5.13 -13.05
C LEU A 141 -14.52 5.45 -11.61
N ASP A 142 -15.17 4.87 -10.60
CA ASP A 142 -14.87 5.14 -9.19
C ASP A 142 -13.44 4.70 -8.85
N MET A 143 -13.09 3.47 -9.20
CA MET A 143 -11.73 2.96 -8.97
C MET A 143 -10.68 3.64 -9.85
N ALA A 144 -11.03 4.08 -11.06
CA ALA A 144 -10.14 4.86 -11.91
C ALA A 144 -9.78 6.21 -11.25
N VAL A 145 -10.79 6.95 -10.79
CA VAL A 145 -10.58 8.26 -10.12
C VAL A 145 -9.77 8.07 -8.84
N LYS A 146 -10.13 7.10 -7.98
CA LYS A 146 -9.39 6.80 -6.74
C LYS A 146 -7.93 6.46 -7.01
N SER A 147 -7.66 5.65 -8.03
CA SER A 147 -6.29 5.26 -8.38
C SER A 147 -5.49 6.44 -8.91
N ALA A 148 -6.06 7.23 -9.83
CA ALA A 148 -5.40 8.42 -10.37
C ALA A 148 -5.13 9.46 -9.28
N TYR A 149 -6.08 9.68 -8.37
CA TYR A 149 -5.92 10.60 -7.25
C TYR A 149 -4.83 10.12 -6.28
N THR A 150 -4.82 8.83 -5.93
CA THR A 150 -3.79 8.22 -5.09
C THR A 150 -2.38 8.43 -5.66
N PHE A 151 -2.22 8.32 -6.98
CA PHE A 151 -0.95 8.60 -7.67
C PHE A 151 -0.58 10.10 -7.62
N LEU A 152 -1.54 10.99 -7.90
CA LEU A 152 -1.34 12.44 -7.94
C LEU A 152 -1.01 13.06 -6.57
N VAL A 153 -1.47 12.45 -5.46
CA VAL A 153 -1.06 12.89 -4.11
C VAL A 153 0.47 12.85 -3.94
N LYS A 154 1.13 11.83 -4.53
CA LYS A 154 2.59 11.72 -4.51
C LYS A 154 3.26 12.47 -5.68
N ASN A 155 2.58 12.55 -6.83
CA ASN A 155 3.11 13.11 -8.08
C ASN A 155 2.21 14.24 -8.61
N PRO A 156 2.13 15.40 -7.93
CA PRO A 156 1.14 16.43 -8.22
C PRO A 156 1.32 17.12 -9.58
N ASN A 157 2.50 16.97 -10.21
CA ASN A 157 2.86 17.64 -11.46
C ASN A 157 2.86 16.68 -12.67
N ASP A 158 2.40 15.44 -12.51
CA ASP A 158 2.35 14.47 -13.61
C ASP A 158 1.24 14.84 -14.60
N LYS A 159 1.63 15.38 -15.76
CA LYS A 159 0.71 15.93 -16.76
C LYS A 159 -0.24 14.86 -17.31
N ASP A 160 0.28 13.68 -17.61
CA ASP A 160 -0.51 12.61 -18.22
C ASP A 160 -1.65 12.16 -17.29
N THR A 161 -1.37 12.01 -16.00
CA THR A 161 -2.39 11.65 -15.02
C THR A 161 -3.33 12.82 -14.70
N LEU A 162 -2.84 14.06 -14.70
CA LEU A 162 -3.70 15.25 -14.56
C LEU A 162 -4.70 15.37 -15.70
N ASP A 163 -4.26 15.16 -16.94
CA ASP A 163 -5.13 15.17 -18.12
C ASP A 163 -6.14 14.02 -18.06
N GLY A 164 -5.70 12.83 -17.64
CA GLY A 164 -6.59 11.69 -17.38
C GLY A 164 -7.63 11.97 -16.30
N MET A 165 -7.24 12.61 -15.20
CA MET A 165 -8.14 13.00 -14.13
C MET A 165 -9.17 14.03 -14.59
N ALA A 166 -8.74 15.08 -15.30
CA ALA A 166 -9.63 16.07 -15.88
C ALA A 166 -10.66 15.40 -16.81
N PHE A 167 -10.22 14.46 -17.63
CA PHE A 167 -11.10 13.67 -18.47
C PHE A 167 -12.12 12.84 -17.68
N TYR A 168 -11.74 12.25 -16.54
CA TYR A 168 -12.65 11.49 -15.66
C TYR A 168 -13.68 12.38 -14.98
N MET A 169 -13.30 13.59 -14.55
CA MET A 169 -14.18 14.55 -13.89
C MET A 169 -15.33 15.02 -14.80
N GLU A 170 -15.16 14.98 -16.12
CA GLU A 170 -16.20 15.30 -17.10
C GLU A 170 -17.17 14.14 -17.38
N ARG A 171 -16.91 12.93 -16.87
CA ARG A 171 -17.74 11.75 -17.18
C ARG A 171 -19.03 11.75 -16.37
N PRO A 172 -20.15 11.28 -16.97
CA PRO A 172 -21.36 11.05 -16.21
C PRO A 172 -21.10 10.00 -15.12
N GLY A 173 -21.49 10.30 -13.89
CA GLY A 173 -21.26 9.46 -12.72
C GLY A 173 -20.10 9.92 -11.83
N TYR A 174 -19.27 10.86 -12.28
CA TYR A 174 -18.27 11.48 -11.40
C TYR A 174 -18.95 12.27 -10.28
N HIS A 175 -18.37 12.18 -9.08
CA HIS A 175 -18.67 13.06 -7.95
C HIS A 175 -17.43 13.24 -7.07
N ASP A 176 -17.32 14.39 -6.39
CA ASP A 176 -16.12 14.74 -5.60
C ASP A 176 -15.80 13.73 -4.48
N GLY A 177 -16.78 12.96 -4.02
CA GLY A 177 -16.56 11.85 -3.08
C GLY A 177 -15.67 10.71 -3.61
N MET A 178 -15.34 10.69 -4.92
CA MET A 178 -14.40 9.72 -5.51
C MET A 178 -12.93 10.13 -5.31
N LEU A 179 -12.65 11.39 -4.93
CA LEU A 179 -11.29 11.91 -4.71
C LEU A 179 -10.73 11.44 -3.36
N VAL A 180 -10.44 10.13 -3.29
CA VAL A 180 -9.95 9.47 -2.09
C VAL A 180 -8.57 8.88 -2.37
N ASP A 181 -7.61 9.24 -1.51
CA ASP A 181 -6.32 8.56 -1.49
C ASP A 181 -6.51 7.20 -0.80
N THR A 182 -6.34 6.13 -1.57
CA THR A 182 -6.51 4.74 -1.08
C THR A 182 -5.38 4.28 -0.18
N LEU A 183 -4.24 5.00 -0.17
CA LEU A 183 -3.13 4.78 0.75
C LEU A 183 -3.15 5.74 1.95
N ARG A 184 -4.23 6.52 2.10
CA ARG A 184 -4.35 7.48 3.21
C ARG A 184 -4.23 6.76 4.55
N ARG A 185 -3.37 7.29 5.43
CA ARG A 185 -3.19 6.74 6.77
C ARG A 185 -4.30 7.25 7.72
N PRO A 186 -4.64 6.51 8.79
CA PRO A 186 -5.70 6.91 9.72
C PRO A 186 -5.44 8.26 10.43
N TYR A 187 -4.18 8.65 10.63
CA TYR A 187 -3.84 9.95 11.21
C TYR A 187 -4.06 11.09 10.20
N GLU A 188 -3.79 10.87 8.90
CA GLU A 188 -3.97 11.88 7.85
C GLU A 188 -5.44 12.29 7.69
N GLU A 189 -6.37 11.36 7.90
CA GLU A 189 -7.81 11.67 7.89
C GLU A 189 -8.17 12.72 8.95
N ARG A 190 -7.67 12.54 10.19
CA ARG A 190 -7.88 13.48 11.29
C ARG A 190 -7.19 14.81 11.02
N PHE A 191 -5.97 14.78 10.49
CA PHE A 191 -5.26 15.99 10.10
C PHE A 191 -6.05 16.83 9.07
N ILE A 192 -6.56 16.19 8.01
CA ILE A 192 -7.35 16.87 6.97
C ILE A 192 -8.64 17.44 7.57
N SER A 193 -9.33 16.70 8.44
CA SER A 193 -10.52 17.19 9.15
C SER A 193 -10.19 18.41 10.03
N GLY A 194 -9.08 18.39 10.75
CA GLY A 194 -8.60 19.50 11.57
C GLY A 194 -8.27 20.74 10.73
N VAL A 195 -7.57 20.58 9.60
CA VAL A 195 -7.28 21.68 8.66
C VAL A 195 -8.58 22.27 8.08
N LYS A 196 -9.58 21.43 7.79
CA LYS A 196 -10.89 21.91 7.35
C LYS A 196 -11.58 22.73 8.44
N ALA A 197 -11.61 22.23 9.68
CA ALA A 197 -12.19 22.94 10.82
C ALA A 197 -11.48 24.28 11.08
N TYR A 198 -10.15 24.33 10.90
CA TYR A 198 -9.38 25.58 10.96
C TYR A 198 -9.88 26.60 9.93
N ASN A 199 -10.07 26.18 8.67
CA ASN A 199 -10.57 27.05 7.60
C ASN A 199 -12.03 27.49 7.81
N GLU A 200 -12.81 26.71 8.55
CA GLU A 200 -14.20 27.00 8.93
C GLU A 200 -14.31 27.79 10.26
N GLU A 201 -13.18 28.12 10.90
CA GLU A 201 -13.08 28.77 12.22
C GLU A 201 -13.76 27.98 13.37
N ASP A 202 -13.95 26.67 13.20
CA ASP A 202 -14.41 25.78 14.27
C ASP A 202 -13.22 25.34 15.14
N TRP A 203 -12.85 26.21 16.08
CA TRP A 203 -11.68 26.02 16.93
C TRP A 203 -11.75 24.77 17.81
N ASN A 204 -12.94 24.43 18.31
CA ASN A 204 -13.10 23.27 19.20
C ASN A 204 -12.82 21.97 18.44
N ARG A 205 -13.41 21.83 17.25
CA ARG A 205 -13.18 20.67 16.41
C ARG A 205 -11.76 20.63 15.87
N CYS A 206 -11.20 21.79 15.51
CA CYS A 206 -9.83 21.90 15.03
C CYS A 206 -8.82 21.34 16.03
N VAL A 207 -8.92 21.75 17.31
CA VAL A 207 -8.02 21.26 18.36
C VAL A 207 -8.16 19.75 18.54
N ASP A 208 -9.39 19.24 18.68
CA ASP A 208 -9.66 17.81 18.87
C ASP A 208 -9.12 16.95 17.72
N ASP A 209 -9.41 17.33 16.47
CA ASP A 209 -8.97 16.59 15.29
C ASP A 209 -7.43 16.63 15.12
N LEU A 210 -6.77 17.76 15.44
CA LEU A 210 -5.31 17.87 15.36
C LEU A 210 -4.59 17.12 16.48
N GLU A 211 -5.11 17.16 17.72
CA GLU A 211 -4.56 16.40 18.85
C GLU A 211 -4.69 14.89 18.60
N MET A 212 -5.86 14.44 18.15
CA MET A 212 -6.10 13.05 17.78
C MET A 212 -5.22 12.60 16.61
N SER A 213 -4.98 13.49 15.62
CA SER A 213 -4.03 13.22 14.56
C SER A 213 -2.62 13.02 15.09
N LEU A 214 -2.16 13.87 16.01
CA LEU A 214 -0.82 13.78 16.59
C LEU A 214 -0.65 12.49 17.39
N GLU A 215 -1.63 12.14 18.24
CA GLU A 215 -1.62 10.91 19.02
C GLU A 215 -1.45 9.68 18.12
N LYS A 216 -2.27 9.58 17.07
CA LYS A 216 -2.19 8.46 16.10
C LYS A 216 -0.85 8.39 15.36
N THR A 217 -0.28 9.53 14.98
CA THR A 217 1.05 9.55 14.35
C THR A 217 2.11 8.98 15.30
N LEU A 218 2.07 9.35 16.58
CA LEU A 218 3.02 8.85 17.59
C LEU A 218 2.86 7.35 17.86
N GLU A 219 1.62 6.83 17.82
CA GLU A 219 1.37 5.39 17.93
C GLU A 219 1.99 4.60 16.76
N GLU A 220 1.84 5.10 15.52
CA GLU A 220 2.38 4.45 14.33
C GLU A 220 3.93 4.46 14.29
N ASP A 221 4.56 5.50 14.85
CA ASP A 221 6.01 5.65 14.92
C ASP A 221 6.70 4.84 16.07
N SER A 222 5.92 4.19 16.97
CA SER A 222 6.40 3.53 18.20
C SER A 222 6.61 2.00 18.14
#